data_AF-A0A1I0D2D3-F1
#
_entry.id   AF-A0A1I0D2D3-F1
#
_cell.length_a   1.000
_cell.length_b   1.000
_cell.length_c   1.000
_cell.angle_alpha   90.00
_cell.angle_beta   90.00
_cell.angle_gamma   90.00
#
_symmetry.space_group_name_H-M   'P 1'
#
loop_
_entity.id
_entity.type
_entity.pdbx_description
1 polymer ?
#
loop_
_entity_poly.entity_id
_entity_poly.type
_entity_poly.pdbx_seq_one_letter_code
_entity_poly.pdbx_strand_id
1 'polypeptide(L)'
;MNKLKKLSLDERALIVKYLYKMAKIDYKIVEEEKKLINEIKNELDVEIKETDLNWTIEDNNLLKQITKKSERINAEIYELINKVMEADHIEHHNEKREIIKFMSNTLGAKSHIEAKIVPLLILDESLTKMLNETADLCEKKASNWQKKKATKQKKVAASLSWEENGGKRFVTAVNYELSTPGGSRCAEQNAIGMAIANNPKLQFKDVRDIVVYGSGGLSNPLYPCGVCQENLRKLNINNQIKVYTYPNDYDHKNGELPTTVYEMSLKDILSR
;
A
#
# COMPACT_ATOMS: atom_id res chain seq x y z
N MET A 1 -29.99 -7.72 17.41
CA MET A 1 -30.56 -6.37 17.26
C MET A 1 -29.47 -5.50 16.65
N ASN A 2 -29.64 -5.07 15.40
CA ASN A 2 -28.68 -4.24 14.64
C ASN A 2 -28.34 -2.98 15.48
N LYS A 3 -27.08 -2.82 15.92
CA LYS A 3 -26.73 -1.74 16.85
C LYS A 3 -26.71 -0.39 16.13
N LEU A 4 -26.60 -0.37 14.81
CA LEU A 4 -26.81 0.85 14.01
C LEU A 4 -28.21 1.44 14.23
N LYS A 5 -29.24 0.63 14.56
CA LYS A 5 -30.57 1.14 14.92
C LYS A 5 -30.61 1.96 16.22
N LYS A 6 -29.54 1.91 17.03
CA LYS A 6 -29.41 2.74 18.24
C LYS A 6 -28.82 4.13 17.95
N LEU A 7 -28.31 4.35 16.74
CA LEU A 7 -27.83 5.65 16.30
C LEU A 7 -29.00 6.57 15.96
N SER A 8 -28.77 7.88 15.97
CA SER A 8 -29.78 8.83 15.52
C SER A 8 -30.14 8.61 14.04
N LEU A 9 -31.25 9.18 13.58
CA LEU A 9 -31.62 9.14 12.17
C LEU A 9 -30.52 9.77 11.29
N ASP A 10 -29.99 10.91 11.69
CA ASP A 10 -28.91 11.61 10.96
C ASP A 10 -27.63 10.79 10.87
N GLU A 11 -27.28 10.07 11.94
CA GLU A 11 -26.10 9.20 11.97
C GLU A 11 -26.27 7.99 11.06
N ARG A 12 -27.46 7.36 11.05
CA ARG A 12 -27.78 6.28 10.12
C ARG A 12 -27.77 6.77 8.68
N ALA A 13 -28.31 7.97 8.44
CA ALA A 13 -28.26 8.64 7.15
C ALA A 13 -26.81 8.85 6.68
N LEU A 14 -25.95 9.33 7.56
CA LEU A 14 -24.54 9.52 7.24
C LEU A 14 -23.83 8.21 6.85
N ILE A 15 -24.18 7.09 7.49
CA ILE A 15 -23.63 5.77 7.14
C ILE A 15 -24.07 5.35 5.74
N VAL A 16 -25.36 5.47 5.41
CA VAL A 16 -25.86 5.17 4.05
C VAL A 16 -25.20 6.06 3.01
N LYS A 17 -25.07 7.35 3.29
CA LYS A 17 -24.34 8.31 2.44
C LYS A 17 -22.88 7.90 2.25
N TYR A 18 -22.24 7.37 3.29
CA TYR A 18 -20.87 6.88 3.21
C TYR A 18 -20.74 5.63 2.32
N LEU A 19 -21.69 4.70 2.38
CA LEU A 19 -21.72 3.54 1.48
C LEU A 19 -21.82 3.96 0.01
N TYR A 20 -22.66 4.94 -0.31
CA TYR A 20 -22.72 5.53 -1.65
C TYR A 20 -21.40 6.17 -2.09
N LYS A 21 -20.73 6.89 -1.19
CA LYS A 21 -19.41 7.47 -1.46
C LYS A 21 -18.40 6.38 -1.79
N MET A 22 -18.41 5.27 -1.04
CA MET A 22 -17.51 4.14 -1.24
C MET A 22 -17.73 3.48 -2.60
N ALA A 23 -18.97 3.14 -2.95
CA ALA A 23 -19.29 2.53 -4.25
C ALA A 23 -19.05 3.46 -5.45
N LYS A 24 -18.93 4.78 -5.23
CA LYS A 24 -18.65 5.76 -6.30
C LYS A 24 -17.16 5.95 -6.57
N ILE A 25 -16.27 5.31 -5.79
CA ILE A 25 -14.81 5.50 -5.92
C ILE A 25 -14.35 5.13 -7.33
N ASP A 26 -14.89 4.06 -7.91
CA ASP A 26 -14.51 3.59 -9.26
C ASP A 26 -15.38 4.20 -10.38
N TYR A 27 -15.80 5.45 -10.20
CA TYR A 27 -16.50 6.33 -11.15
C TYR A 27 -17.94 5.92 -11.52
N LYS A 28 -18.35 4.66 -11.31
CA LYS A 28 -19.74 4.20 -11.53
C LYS A 28 -20.15 3.22 -10.45
N ILE A 29 -21.23 3.54 -9.75
CA ILE A 29 -21.94 2.59 -8.89
C ILE A 29 -22.71 1.64 -9.80
N VAL A 30 -22.48 0.34 -9.68
CA VAL A 30 -23.21 -0.67 -10.43
C VAL A 30 -24.61 -0.91 -9.84
N GLU A 31 -25.50 -1.54 -10.59
CA GLU A 31 -26.91 -1.71 -10.17
C GLU A 31 -27.05 -2.61 -8.94
N GLU A 32 -26.18 -3.61 -8.81
CA GLU A 32 -26.11 -4.54 -7.69
C GLU A 32 -25.78 -3.81 -6.38
N GLU A 33 -24.79 -2.92 -6.40
CA GLU A 33 -24.42 -2.07 -5.26
C GLU A 33 -25.56 -1.12 -4.89
N LYS A 34 -26.19 -0.45 -5.86
CA LYS A 34 -27.34 0.43 -5.60
C LYS A 34 -28.49 -0.32 -4.95
N LYS A 35 -28.78 -1.53 -5.44
CA LYS A 35 -29.83 -2.38 -4.87
C LYS A 35 -29.53 -2.71 -3.43
N LEU A 36 -28.31 -3.15 -3.13
CA LEU A 36 -27.91 -3.50 -1.77
C LEU A 36 -27.90 -2.28 -0.84
N ILE A 37 -27.42 -1.12 -1.29
CA ILE A 37 -27.47 0.11 -0.49
C ILE A 37 -28.93 0.51 -0.20
N ASN A 38 -29.85 0.33 -1.14
CA ASN A 38 -31.29 0.57 -0.92
C ASN A 38 -31.90 -0.41 0.10
N GLU A 39 -31.48 -1.67 0.10
CA GLU A 39 -31.89 -2.65 1.12
C GLU A 39 -31.40 -2.23 2.50
N ILE A 40 -30.13 -1.82 2.62
CA ILE A 40 -29.53 -1.30 3.86
C ILE A 40 -30.26 -0.02 4.33
N LYS A 41 -30.58 0.89 3.40
CA LYS A 41 -31.35 2.11 3.67
C LYS A 41 -32.70 1.80 4.30
N ASN A 42 -33.42 0.82 3.75
CA ASN A 42 -34.70 0.36 4.30
C ASN A 42 -34.53 -0.33 5.66
N GLU A 43 -33.50 -1.15 5.83
CA GLU A 43 -33.22 -1.80 7.12
C GLU A 43 -32.95 -0.78 8.23
N LEU A 44 -32.21 0.28 7.88
CA LEU A 44 -31.84 1.36 8.79
C LEU A 44 -32.93 2.42 8.94
N ASP A 45 -34.08 2.31 8.25
CA ASP A 45 -35.20 3.26 8.35
C ASP A 45 -34.74 4.71 8.06
N VAL A 46 -34.09 4.90 6.91
CA VAL A 46 -33.51 6.18 6.48
C VAL A 46 -34.11 6.59 5.14
N GLU A 47 -34.49 7.86 5.01
CA GLU A 47 -34.77 8.48 3.72
C GLU A 47 -33.66 9.46 3.33
N ILE A 48 -32.92 9.13 2.26
CA ILE A 48 -31.94 10.02 1.62
C ILE A 48 -32.33 10.18 0.16
N LYS A 49 -32.32 11.44 -0.31
CA LYS A 49 -32.46 11.78 -1.73
C LYS A 49 -31.11 11.70 -2.41
N GLU A 50 -31.08 11.36 -3.70
CA GLU A 50 -29.83 11.28 -4.47
C GLU A 50 -29.04 12.60 -4.47
N THR A 51 -29.73 13.74 -4.39
CA THR A 51 -29.13 15.07 -4.30
C THR A 51 -28.27 15.27 -3.04
N ASP A 52 -28.55 14.51 -1.98
CA ASP A 52 -27.92 14.65 -0.67
C ASP A 52 -26.70 13.71 -0.52
N LEU A 53 -26.35 12.96 -1.57
CA LEU A 53 -25.25 11.99 -1.57
C LEU A 53 -23.85 12.60 -1.76
N ASN A 54 -23.75 13.92 -1.93
CA ASN A 54 -22.46 14.60 -2.06
C ASN A 54 -21.71 14.58 -0.71
N TRP A 55 -20.56 13.90 -0.69
CA TRP A 55 -19.73 13.76 0.51
C TRP A 55 -18.88 15.01 0.78
N THR A 56 -18.99 15.58 1.99
CA THR A 56 -18.29 16.81 2.39
C THR A 56 -17.21 16.58 3.46
N ILE A 57 -16.52 17.66 3.86
CA ILE A 57 -15.55 17.63 4.95
C ILE A 57 -16.27 17.46 6.30
N GLU A 58 -17.43 18.07 6.48
CA GLU A 58 -18.26 17.95 7.66
C GLU A 58 -18.72 16.50 7.86
N ASP A 59 -19.09 15.81 6.79
CA ASP A 59 -19.44 14.38 6.82
C ASP A 59 -18.28 13.52 7.35
N ASN A 60 -17.03 13.80 6.96
CA ASN A 60 -15.87 13.10 7.51
C ASN A 60 -15.72 13.31 9.02
N ASN A 61 -15.98 14.52 9.51
CA ASN A 61 -15.86 14.85 10.93
C ASN A 61 -16.96 14.17 11.74
N LEU A 62 -18.20 14.16 11.23
CA LEU A 62 -19.32 13.48 11.85
C LEU A 62 -19.12 11.96 11.87
N LEU A 63 -18.65 11.37 10.76
CA LEU A 63 -18.34 9.94 10.70
C LEU A 63 -17.27 9.57 11.73
N LYS A 64 -16.22 10.37 11.88
CA LYS A 64 -15.20 10.20 12.94
C LYS A 64 -15.78 10.28 14.35
N GLN A 65 -16.82 11.09 14.58
CA GLN A 65 -17.50 11.15 15.87
C GLN A 65 -18.32 9.88 16.11
N ILE A 66 -19.07 9.42 15.11
CA ILE A 66 -19.83 8.15 15.17
C ILE A 66 -18.90 7.00 15.49
N THR A 67 -17.76 6.91 14.78
CA THR A 67 -16.85 5.77 14.92
C THR A 67 -16.12 5.74 16.27
N LYS A 68 -16.00 6.89 16.95
CA LYS A 68 -15.48 6.96 18.32
C LYS A 68 -16.49 6.50 19.37
N LYS A 69 -17.78 6.39 19.05
CA LYS A 69 -18.81 5.99 20.03
C LYS A 69 -18.70 4.52 20.44
N SER A 70 -18.25 3.64 19.55
CA SER A 70 -18.19 2.19 19.81
C SER A 70 -17.41 1.44 18.75
N GLU A 71 -16.46 0.59 19.17
CA GLU A 71 -15.76 -0.36 18.27
C GLU A 71 -16.73 -1.29 17.53
N ARG A 72 -17.86 -1.63 18.16
CA ARG A 72 -18.84 -2.51 17.54
C ARG A 72 -19.64 -1.81 16.42
N ILE A 73 -19.84 -0.50 16.53
CA ILE A 73 -20.42 0.28 15.42
C ILE A 73 -19.44 0.28 14.25
N ASN A 74 -18.13 0.36 14.51
CA ASN A 74 -17.11 0.33 13.47
C ASN A 74 -17.09 -1.00 12.73
N ALA A 75 -17.21 -2.12 13.47
CA ALA A 75 -17.30 -3.44 12.89
C ALA A 75 -18.55 -3.61 12.01
N GLU A 76 -19.71 -3.10 12.45
CA GLU A 76 -20.95 -3.16 11.67
C GLU A 76 -20.86 -2.28 10.41
N ILE A 77 -20.30 -1.07 10.51
CA ILE A 77 -20.05 -0.21 9.33
C ILE A 77 -19.10 -0.90 8.35
N TYR A 78 -18.02 -1.50 8.85
CA TYR A 78 -17.05 -2.24 8.02
C TYR A 78 -17.70 -3.42 7.29
N GLU A 79 -18.55 -4.19 7.97
CA GLU A 79 -19.28 -5.30 7.37
C GLU A 79 -20.21 -4.81 6.24
N LEU A 80 -20.91 -3.68 6.44
CA LEU A 80 -21.74 -3.09 5.40
C LEU A 80 -20.92 -2.61 4.20
N ILE A 81 -19.76 -2.00 4.42
CA ILE A 81 -18.89 -1.57 3.33
C ILE A 81 -18.45 -2.79 2.51
N ASN A 82 -17.91 -3.84 3.16
CA ASN A 82 -17.50 -5.05 2.45
C ASN A 82 -18.65 -5.68 1.67
N LYS A 83 -19.85 -5.78 2.25
CA LYS A 83 -21.02 -6.32 1.56
C LYS A 83 -21.35 -5.53 0.29
N VAL A 84 -21.28 -4.20 0.35
CA VAL A 84 -21.50 -3.33 -0.82
C VAL A 84 -20.41 -3.57 -1.86
N MET A 85 -19.14 -3.52 -1.47
CA MET A 85 -18.03 -3.65 -2.43
C MET A 85 -17.92 -5.05 -3.06
N GLU A 86 -18.44 -6.09 -2.40
CA GLU A 86 -18.44 -7.47 -2.92
C GLU A 86 -19.70 -7.80 -3.74
N ALA A 87 -20.65 -6.87 -3.85
CA ALA A 87 -21.97 -7.12 -4.45
C ALA A 87 -21.91 -7.46 -5.95
N ASP A 88 -20.90 -6.95 -6.65
CA ASP A 88 -20.74 -7.15 -8.09
C ASP A 88 -19.73 -8.24 -8.46
N HIS A 89 -19.13 -8.89 -7.44
CA HIS A 89 -18.10 -9.91 -7.57
C HIS A 89 -16.83 -9.46 -8.32
N ILE A 90 -16.57 -8.16 -8.41
CA ILE A 90 -15.36 -7.60 -9.00
C ILE A 90 -14.40 -7.16 -7.89
N GLU A 91 -13.11 -7.40 -8.09
CA GLU A 91 -12.10 -6.95 -7.13
C GLU A 91 -11.71 -5.49 -7.37
N HIS A 92 -12.31 -4.58 -6.61
CA HIS A 92 -12.05 -3.15 -6.73
C HIS A 92 -10.93 -2.67 -5.79
N HIS A 93 -9.74 -2.48 -6.34
CA HIS A 93 -8.54 -2.15 -5.56
C HIS A 93 -8.61 -0.77 -4.88
N ASN A 94 -9.25 0.22 -5.50
CA ASN A 94 -9.39 1.57 -4.92
C ASN A 94 -10.32 1.56 -3.70
N GLU A 95 -11.37 0.76 -3.76
CA GLU A 95 -12.37 0.58 -2.71
C GLU A 95 -11.76 -0.13 -1.51
N LYS A 96 -11.00 -1.21 -1.73
CA LYS A 96 -10.20 -1.88 -0.68
C LYS A 96 -9.25 -0.91 0.01
N ARG A 97 -8.64 0.03 -0.72
CA ARG A 97 -7.75 1.03 -0.12
C ARG A 97 -8.50 2.01 0.77
N GLU A 98 -9.67 2.48 0.36
CA GLU A 98 -10.48 3.39 1.18
C GLU A 98 -11.05 2.69 2.42
N ILE A 99 -11.37 1.40 2.33
CA ILE A 99 -11.71 0.56 3.49
C ILE A 99 -10.55 0.50 4.49
N ILE A 100 -9.34 0.22 4.00
CA ILE A 100 -8.13 0.17 4.81
C ILE A 100 -7.89 1.53 5.50
N LYS A 101 -8.01 2.65 4.76
CA LYS A 101 -7.94 4.01 5.35
C LYS A 101 -9.01 4.23 6.42
N PHE A 102 -10.25 3.83 6.17
CA PHE A 102 -11.35 3.93 7.13
C PHE A 102 -11.02 3.16 8.41
N MET A 103 -10.54 1.92 8.30
CA MET A 103 -10.15 1.08 9.44
C MET A 103 -9.06 1.74 10.28
N SER A 104 -7.99 2.25 9.67
CA SER A 104 -6.92 2.88 10.46
C SER A 104 -7.34 4.18 11.13
N ASN A 105 -8.11 5.02 10.43
CA ASN A 105 -8.62 6.26 11.00
C ASN A 105 -9.57 6.02 12.17
N THR A 106 -10.26 4.88 12.16
CA THR A 106 -11.31 4.53 13.11
C THR A 106 -10.81 3.73 14.31
N LEU A 107 -9.90 2.78 14.09
CA LEU A 107 -9.35 1.93 15.16
C LEU A 107 -8.20 2.59 15.93
N GLY A 108 -7.94 3.89 15.70
CA GLY A 108 -6.81 4.60 16.29
C GLY A 108 -5.46 4.03 15.85
N ALA A 109 -5.45 3.22 14.79
CA ALA A 109 -4.23 2.62 14.30
C ALA A 109 -3.46 3.71 13.56
N LYS A 110 -2.42 4.24 14.21
CA LYS A 110 -1.38 5.10 13.58
C LYS A 110 -0.64 4.42 12.41
N SER A 111 -1.12 3.28 11.93
CA SER A 111 -0.32 2.25 11.29
C SER A 111 -0.36 2.23 9.77
N HIS A 112 -1.08 3.12 9.08
CA HIS A 112 -0.95 3.22 7.63
C HIS A 112 0.14 4.22 7.28
N ILE A 113 1.22 3.72 6.67
CA ILE A 113 2.21 4.59 6.05
C ILE A 113 1.44 5.42 5.02
N GLU A 114 1.51 6.75 5.13
CA GLU A 114 1.01 7.67 4.11
C GLU A 114 1.89 7.53 2.87
N ALA A 115 1.71 6.43 2.12
CA ALA A 115 2.36 6.24 0.84
C ALA A 115 1.81 7.29 -0.13
N LYS A 116 2.68 8.21 -0.53
CA LYS A 116 2.41 9.21 -1.53
C LYS A 116 2.37 8.53 -2.90
N ILE A 117 1.31 8.75 -3.66
CA ILE A 117 1.25 8.31 -5.06
C ILE A 117 2.07 9.29 -5.88
N VAL A 118 3.03 8.79 -6.63
CA VAL A 118 3.93 9.59 -7.46
C VAL A 118 3.77 9.13 -8.91
N PRO A 119 3.34 10.02 -9.83
CA PRO A 119 3.33 9.73 -11.26
C PRO A 119 4.74 9.41 -11.77
N LEU A 120 4.87 8.40 -12.63
CA LEU A 120 6.17 8.02 -13.20
C LEU A 120 6.83 9.18 -13.96
N LEU A 121 6.02 10.02 -14.62
CA LEU A 121 6.44 11.19 -15.41
C LEU A 121 7.21 12.27 -14.61
N ILE A 122 7.09 12.27 -13.28
CA ILE A 122 7.79 13.25 -12.43
C ILE A 122 9.03 12.66 -11.74
N LEU A 123 9.31 11.37 -11.96
CA LEU A 123 10.52 10.74 -11.47
C LEU A 123 11.70 11.08 -12.37
N ASP A 124 12.89 11.18 -11.78
CA ASP A 124 14.12 11.30 -12.55
C ASP A 124 14.42 10.01 -13.34
N GLU A 125 15.26 10.14 -14.36
CA GLU A 125 15.63 9.03 -15.24
C GLU A 125 16.26 7.86 -14.47
N SER A 126 17.04 8.15 -13.43
CA SER A 126 17.70 7.13 -12.62
C SER A 126 16.70 6.32 -11.81
N LEU A 127 15.71 6.96 -11.19
CA LEU A 127 14.62 6.29 -10.49
C LEU A 127 13.74 5.46 -11.43
N THR A 128 13.45 5.99 -12.62
CA THR A 128 12.70 5.24 -13.65
C THR A 128 13.46 3.98 -14.07
N LYS A 129 14.78 4.11 -14.26
CA LYS A 129 15.65 2.98 -14.58
C LYS A 129 15.73 1.96 -13.43
N MET A 130 15.85 2.42 -12.18
CA MET A 130 15.78 1.56 -11.00
C MET A 130 14.45 0.78 -10.94
N LEU A 131 13.32 1.42 -11.20
CA LEU A 131 12.01 0.76 -11.24
C LEU A 131 11.97 -0.34 -12.30
N ASN A 132 12.49 -0.09 -13.49
CA ASN A 132 12.50 -1.10 -14.54
C ASN A 132 13.43 -2.27 -14.18
N GLU A 133 14.68 -1.97 -13.83
CA GLU A 133 15.67 -2.99 -13.52
C GLU A 133 15.32 -3.84 -12.30
N THR A 134 14.69 -3.25 -11.27
CA THR A 134 14.26 -4.00 -10.08
C THR A 134 13.24 -5.06 -10.45
N ALA A 135 12.21 -4.67 -11.21
CA ALA A 135 11.15 -5.59 -11.61
C ALA A 135 11.67 -6.67 -12.57
N ASP A 136 12.50 -6.27 -13.54
CA ASP A 136 13.10 -7.17 -14.52
C ASP A 136 14.03 -8.21 -13.88
N LEU A 137 14.90 -7.77 -12.96
CA LEU A 137 15.81 -8.65 -12.25
C LEU A 137 15.06 -9.65 -11.36
N CYS A 138 13.98 -9.20 -10.71
CA CYS A 138 13.13 -10.06 -9.89
C CYS A 138 12.52 -11.20 -10.72
N GLU A 139 11.97 -10.90 -11.90
CA GLU A 139 11.36 -11.90 -12.76
C GLU A 139 12.38 -12.85 -13.39
N LYS A 140 13.50 -12.30 -13.91
CA LYS A 140 14.47 -13.09 -14.69
C LYS A 140 15.44 -13.90 -13.85
N LYS A 141 15.90 -13.38 -12.70
CA LYS A 141 17.07 -13.94 -11.99
C LYS A 141 16.80 -14.44 -10.58
N ALA A 142 15.76 -13.95 -9.90
CA ALA A 142 15.53 -14.33 -8.50
C ALA A 142 15.28 -15.84 -8.34
N SER A 143 14.63 -16.49 -9.31
CA SER A 143 14.31 -17.92 -9.32
C SER A 143 15.52 -18.83 -9.19
N ASN A 144 16.65 -18.47 -9.79
CA ASN A 144 17.89 -19.26 -9.76
C ASN A 144 18.50 -19.37 -8.35
N TRP A 145 18.15 -18.45 -7.45
CA TRP A 145 18.70 -18.34 -6.10
C TRP A 145 17.66 -18.61 -5.02
N GLN A 146 16.45 -19.04 -5.40
CA GLN A 146 15.43 -19.50 -4.47
C GLN A 146 15.51 -21.02 -4.29
N LYS A 147 15.24 -21.51 -3.07
CA LYS A 147 15.05 -22.94 -2.85
C LYS A 147 13.92 -23.46 -3.74
N LYS A 148 14.12 -24.64 -4.35
CA LYS A 148 13.02 -25.39 -4.96
C LYS A 148 12.08 -25.86 -3.85
N LYS A 149 10.97 -25.15 -3.66
CA LYS A 149 9.88 -25.54 -2.75
C LYS A 149 8.71 -26.03 -3.59
N ALA A 150 7.86 -26.89 -3.01
CA ALA A 150 6.60 -27.33 -3.64
C ALA A 150 5.61 -26.17 -3.83
N THR A 151 5.76 -25.09 -3.07
CA THR A 151 4.98 -23.85 -3.15
C THR A 151 5.64 -22.80 -4.03
N LYS A 152 4.89 -21.78 -4.48
CA LYS A 152 5.41 -20.62 -5.23
C LYS A 152 6.63 -20.00 -4.51
N GLN A 153 7.72 -19.81 -5.27
CA GLN A 153 8.93 -19.16 -4.80
C GLN A 153 8.68 -17.67 -4.64
N LYS A 154 8.88 -17.14 -3.43
CA LYS A 154 8.79 -15.70 -3.15
C LYS A 154 10.05 -15.02 -3.68
N LYS A 155 9.86 -14.15 -4.67
CA LYS A 155 10.95 -13.44 -5.36
C LYS A 155 10.88 -11.98 -4.93
N VAL A 156 12.01 -11.42 -4.52
CA VAL A 156 12.13 -10.02 -4.13
C VAL A 156 13.39 -9.45 -4.79
N ALA A 157 13.26 -8.27 -5.36
CA ALA A 157 14.39 -7.47 -5.80
C ALA A 157 14.36 -6.08 -5.16
N ALA A 158 15.53 -5.48 -5.02
CA ALA A 158 15.68 -4.12 -4.54
C ALA A 158 16.77 -3.37 -5.30
N SER A 159 16.52 -2.11 -5.65
CA SER A 159 17.54 -1.18 -6.12
C SER A 159 17.87 -0.16 -5.05
N LEU A 160 19.15 0.09 -4.76
CA LEU A 160 19.61 1.12 -3.82
C LEU A 160 20.40 2.19 -4.56
N SER A 161 20.06 3.46 -4.36
CA SER A 161 20.76 4.60 -4.97
C SER A 161 21.59 5.40 -3.97
N TRP A 162 22.62 6.06 -4.50
CA TRP A 162 23.41 7.05 -3.79
C TRP A 162 23.86 8.18 -4.72
N GLU A 163 24.20 9.32 -4.14
CA GLU A 163 24.80 10.45 -4.84
C GLU A 163 26.32 10.28 -4.96
N GLU A 164 26.85 10.48 -6.16
CA GLU A 164 28.27 10.42 -6.45
C GLU A 164 28.62 11.40 -7.57
N ASN A 165 29.58 12.30 -7.33
CA ASN A 165 30.07 13.28 -8.31
C ASN A 165 28.95 14.11 -8.98
N GLY A 166 27.89 14.45 -8.24
CA GLY A 166 26.75 15.23 -8.73
C GLY A 166 25.75 14.43 -9.57
N GLY A 167 25.85 13.10 -9.59
CA GLY A 167 24.88 12.22 -10.23
C GLY A 167 24.43 11.07 -9.34
N LYS A 168 23.28 10.49 -9.68
CA LYS A 168 22.73 9.34 -8.96
C LYS A 168 23.27 8.04 -9.55
N ARG A 169 23.88 7.21 -8.70
CA ARG A 169 24.28 5.84 -9.00
C ARG A 169 23.36 4.88 -8.28
N PHE A 170 23.24 3.66 -8.77
CA PHE A 170 22.47 2.63 -8.08
C PHE A 170 22.97 1.23 -8.40
N VAL A 171 22.54 0.28 -7.58
CA VAL A 171 22.75 -1.16 -7.76
C VAL A 171 21.44 -1.89 -7.54
N THR A 172 21.24 -3.01 -8.23
CA THR A 172 20.02 -3.84 -8.15
C THR A 172 20.38 -5.25 -7.70
N ALA A 173 19.72 -5.76 -6.66
CA ALA A 173 19.97 -7.09 -6.13
C ALA A 173 18.67 -7.87 -5.89
N VAL A 174 18.78 -9.20 -5.77
CA VAL A 174 17.65 -10.10 -5.44
C VAL A 174 17.86 -10.73 -4.06
N ASN A 175 16.77 -11.21 -3.44
CA ASN A 175 16.88 -12.04 -2.25
C ASN A 175 17.44 -13.42 -2.60
N TYR A 176 18.07 -14.09 -1.64
CA TYR A 176 18.40 -15.51 -1.76
C TYR A 176 18.12 -16.25 -0.45
N GLU A 177 17.76 -17.53 -0.59
CA GLU A 177 17.46 -18.41 0.54
C GLU A 177 18.55 -19.46 0.73
N LEU A 178 19.15 -19.55 1.92
CA LEU A 178 20.08 -20.63 2.27
C LEU A 178 19.37 -21.73 3.07
N SER A 179 19.87 -22.97 2.99
CA SER A 179 19.35 -24.14 3.73
C SER A 179 19.30 -23.90 5.24
N THR A 180 20.20 -23.10 5.78
CA THR A 180 20.35 -22.80 7.21
C THR A 180 19.49 -21.60 7.67
N PRO A 181 18.87 -21.65 8.87
CA PRO A 181 17.92 -20.63 9.37
C PRO A 181 18.42 -19.17 9.43
N GLY A 182 19.74 -18.92 9.50
CA GLY A 182 20.31 -17.57 9.60
C GLY A 182 21.02 -17.05 8.34
N GLY A 183 21.04 -17.84 7.27
CA GLY A 183 21.86 -17.56 6.10
C GLY A 183 21.16 -16.77 4.99
N SER A 184 19.82 -16.75 4.97
CA SER A 184 19.05 -16.05 3.95
C SER A 184 19.24 -14.54 4.06
N ARG A 185 19.26 -13.87 2.91
CA ARG A 185 19.38 -12.40 2.83
C ARG A 185 18.26 -11.82 1.99
N CYS A 186 17.67 -10.76 2.52
CA CYS A 186 16.70 -9.95 1.80
C CYS A 186 17.38 -9.15 0.67
N ALA A 187 16.62 -8.77 -0.34
CA ALA A 187 17.16 -8.08 -1.52
C ALA A 187 17.83 -6.75 -1.17
N GLU A 188 17.27 -6.02 -0.20
CA GLU A 188 17.77 -4.74 0.31
C GLU A 188 19.14 -4.91 0.98
N GLN A 189 19.33 -6.00 1.74
CA GLN A 189 20.63 -6.29 2.36
C GLN A 189 21.70 -6.56 1.30
N ASN A 190 21.33 -7.29 0.25
CA ASN A 190 22.24 -7.57 -0.86
C ASN A 190 22.54 -6.30 -1.67
N ALA A 191 21.56 -5.42 -1.88
CA ALA A 191 21.76 -4.14 -2.56
C ALA A 191 22.71 -3.23 -1.76
N ILE A 192 22.54 -3.16 -0.43
CA ILE A 192 23.47 -2.44 0.47
C ILE A 192 24.90 -2.99 0.34
N GLY A 193 25.05 -4.31 0.44
CA GLY A 193 26.37 -4.95 0.32
C GLY A 193 27.01 -4.67 -1.04
N MET A 194 26.23 -4.73 -2.12
CA MET A 194 26.70 -4.45 -3.46
C MET A 194 27.08 -2.98 -3.66
N ALA A 195 26.35 -2.03 -3.07
CA ALA A 195 26.68 -0.61 -3.14
C ALA A 195 28.01 -0.33 -2.45
N ILE A 196 28.22 -0.87 -1.24
CA ILE A 196 29.48 -0.73 -0.49
C ILE A 196 30.64 -1.38 -1.25
N ALA A 197 30.42 -2.54 -1.88
CA ALA A 197 31.45 -3.20 -2.68
C ALA A 197 31.82 -2.41 -3.95
N ASN A 198 30.85 -1.78 -4.60
CA ASN A 198 31.08 -0.96 -5.79
C ASN A 198 31.72 0.38 -5.45
N ASN A 199 31.39 0.97 -4.29
CA ASN A 199 32.02 2.18 -3.81
C ASN A 199 32.41 2.02 -2.32
N PRO A 200 33.65 1.57 -2.04
CA PRO A 200 34.15 1.44 -0.67
C PRO A 200 34.25 2.75 0.11
N LYS A 201 34.14 3.91 -0.57
CA LYS A 201 34.14 5.24 0.05
C LYS A 201 32.73 5.78 0.31
N LEU A 202 31.69 5.02 -0.08
CA LEU A 202 30.29 5.40 0.08
C LEU A 202 30.01 5.83 1.51
N GLN A 203 29.63 7.09 1.71
CA GLN A 203 29.20 7.56 3.00
C GLN A 203 27.70 7.35 3.14
N PHE A 204 27.27 7.07 4.37
CA PHE A 204 25.86 6.91 4.73
C PHE A 204 25.00 8.08 4.25
N LYS A 205 25.49 9.31 4.43
CA LYS A 205 24.81 10.54 3.99
C LYS A 205 24.59 10.63 2.48
N ASP A 206 25.20 9.77 1.67
CA ASP A 206 25.08 9.80 0.21
C ASP A 206 23.94 8.89 -0.29
N VAL A 207 23.46 7.94 0.53
CA VAL A 207 22.34 7.06 0.18
C VAL A 207 21.02 7.85 0.12
N ARG A 208 20.22 7.64 -0.94
CA ARG A 208 19.01 8.43 -1.21
C ARG A 208 17.74 7.61 -1.31
N ASP A 209 17.70 6.63 -2.19
CA ASP A 209 16.47 5.95 -2.54
C ASP A 209 16.65 4.43 -2.48
N ILE A 210 15.57 3.73 -2.15
CA ILE A 210 15.46 2.29 -2.35
C ILE A 210 14.16 1.96 -3.05
N VAL A 211 14.23 1.16 -4.11
CA VAL A 211 13.06 0.59 -4.80
C VAL A 211 12.93 -0.86 -4.37
N VAL A 212 11.72 -1.33 -4.04
CA VAL A 212 11.46 -2.73 -3.66
C VAL A 212 10.30 -3.30 -4.48
N TYR A 213 10.54 -4.46 -5.09
CA TYR A 213 9.54 -5.21 -5.86
C TYR A 213 9.44 -6.65 -5.34
N GLY A 214 8.21 -7.13 -5.15
CA GLY A 214 7.92 -8.53 -4.85
C GLY A 214 7.13 -9.21 -5.96
N SER A 215 7.39 -10.50 -6.18
CA SER A 215 6.60 -11.36 -7.05
C SER A 215 6.56 -12.82 -6.55
N GLY A 216 5.87 -13.70 -7.27
CA GLY A 216 5.74 -15.10 -6.87
C GLY A 216 4.76 -15.32 -5.70
N GLY A 217 3.66 -14.56 -5.68
CA GLY A 217 2.64 -14.63 -4.62
C GLY A 217 2.86 -13.65 -3.47
N LEU A 218 3.80 -12.71 -3.62
CA LEU A 218 3.89 -11.52 -2.79
C LEU A 218 2.97 -10.43 -3.35
N SER A 219 2.28 -9.72 -2.46
CA SER A 219 1.52 -8.52 -2.78
C SER A 219 2.43 -7.30 -2.71
N ASN A 220 2.40 -6.47 -3.75
CA ASN A 220 2.88 -5.10 -3.64
C ASN A 220 1.76 -4.21 -3.04
N PRO A 221 2.05 -3.03 -2.46
CA PRO A 221 3.36 -2.50 -2.12
C PRO A 221 4.10 -3.43 -1.16
N LEU A 222 5.38 -3.64 -1.42
CA LEU A 222 6.25 -4.40 -0.54
C LEU A 222 7.16 -3.44 0.23
N TYR A 223 7.25 -3.65 1.55
CA TYR A 223 8.05 -2.81 2.44
C TYR A 223 9.28 -3.57 2.93
N PRO A 224 10.40 -2.87 3.19
CA PRO A 224 11.54 -3.47 3.86
C PRO A 224 11.12 -4.14 5.16
N CYS A 225 11.61 -5.36 5.42
CA CYS A 225 11.34 -6.04 6.69
C CYS A 225 12.06 -5.33 7.86
N GLY A 226 11.73 -5.65 9.11
CA GLY A 226 12.32 -4.97 10.29
C GLY A 226 13.86 -4.97 10.31
N VAL A 227 14.49 -6.05 9.84
CA VAL A 227 15.96 -6.11 9.73
C VAL A 227 16.49 -5.16 8.63
N CYS A 228 15.83 -5.12 7.47
CA CYS A 228 16.20 -4.19 6.40
C CYS A 228 15.97 -2.74 6.80
N GLN A 229 14.87 -2.45 7.48
CA GLN A 229 14.58 -1.11 8.02
C GLN A 229 15.68 -0.66 8.98
N GLU A 230 16.08 -1.52 9.92
CA GLU A 230 17.16 -1.21 10.87
C GLU A 230 18.52 -0.99 10.18
N ASN A 231 18.81 -1.78 9.14
CA ASN A 231 20.02 -1.57 8.34
C ASN A 231 19.98 -0.23 7.58
N LEU A 232 18.87 0.07 6.90
CA LEU A 232 18.68 1.33 6.19
C LEU A 232 18.74 2.54 7.13
N ARG A 233 18.19 2.41 8.35
CA ARG A 233 18.25 3.44 9.40
C ARG A 233 19.70 3.79 9.77
N LYS A 234 20.56 2.78 9.88
CA LYS A 234 22.00 2.98 10.16
C LYS A 234 22.73 3.67 9.01
N LEU A 235 22.28 3.45 7.77
CA LEU A 235 22.84 4.09 6.59
C LEU A 235 22.37 5.52 6.39
N ASN A 236 21.40 6.03 7.14
CA ASN A 236 20.99 7.43 7.00
C ASN A 236 20.49 7.98 8.34
N ILE A 237 21.40 8.60 9.08
CA ILE A 237 21.15 9.19 10.41
C ILE A 237 19.99 10.21 10.39
N ASN A 238 19.74 10.85 9.25
CA ASN A 238 18.66 11.83 9.11
C ASN A 238 17.33 11.22 8.61
N ASN A 239 17.27 9.89 8.40
CA ASN A 239 16.12 9.16 7.88
C ASN A 239 15.54 9.75 6.58
N GLN A 240 16.41 10.29 5.72
CA GLN A 240 16.01 10.90 4.45
C GLN A 240 15.86 9.88 3.31
N ILE A 241 16.07 8.59 3.57
CA ILE A 241 15.91 7.55 2.54
C ILE A 241 14.45 7.50 2.13
N LYS A 242 14.20 7.61 0.82
CA LYS A 242 12.89 7.35 0.25
C LYS A 242 12.77 5.89 -0.16
N VAL A 243 11.62 5.30 0.13
CA VAL A 243 11.26 3.95 -0.27
C VAL A 243 10.19 4.02 -1.35
N TYR A 244 10.50 3.45 -2.50
CA TYR A 244 9.62 3.33 -3.64
C TYR A 244 9.15 1.89 -3.81
N THR A 245 7.88 1.70 -4.09
CA THR A 245 7.31 0.39 -4.35
C THR A 245 6.12 0.49 -5.32
N TYR A 246 5.62 -0.65 -5.76
CA TYR A 246 4.70 -0.76 -6.88
C TYR A 246 3.25 -0.84 -6.39
N PRO A 247 2.29 -0.44 -7.24
CA PRO A 247 0.87 -0.72 -7.03
C PRO A 247 0.58 -2.21 -6.83
N ASN A 248 -0.50 -2.54 -6.10
CA ASN A 248 -0.85 -3.94 -5.78
C ASN A 248 -1.19 -4.76 -7.03
N ASP A 249 -1.78 -4.10 -8.01
CA ASP A 249 -2.21 -4.62 -9.31
C ASP A 249 -1.07 -4.69 -10.34
N TYR A 250 0.12 -4.20 -9.99
CA TYR A 250 1.25 -4.22 -10.90
C TYR A 250 1.88 -5.61 -11.03
N ASP A 251 1.78 -6.18 -12.25
CA ASP A 251 2.48 -7.40 -12.66
C ASP A 251 3.47 -7.08 -13.80
N HIS A 252 4.77 -7.26 -13.53
CA HIS A 252 5.83 -6.95 -14.47
C HIS A 252 5.87 -7.88 -15.70
N LYS A 253 5.05 -8.94 -15.75
CA LYS A 253 5.02 -9.88 -16.90
C LYS A 253 4.83 -9.22 -18.26
N ASN A 254 4.16 -8.07 -18.31
CA ASN A 254 3.91 -7.35 -19.56
C ASN A 254 5.04 -6.39 -19.94
N GLY A 255 6.09 -6.25 -19.11
CA GLY A 255 7.28 -5.43 -19.37
C GLY A 255 7.06 -3.92 -19.28
N GLU A 256 5.83 -3.46 -19.12
CA GLU A 256 5.50 -2.04 -18.95
C GLU A 256 5.64 -1.65 -17.47
N LEU A 257 6.08 -0.43 -17.19
CA LEU A 257 6.06 0.15 -15.85
C LEU A 257 4.66 0.65 -15.50
N PRO A 258 4.28 0.70 -14.21
CA PRO A 258 3.01 1.30 -13.83
C PRO A 258 3.04 2.81 -14.09
N THR A 259 1.87 3.41 -14.32
CA THR A 259 1.75 4.87 -14.48
C THR A 259 2.06 5.64 -13.20
N THR A 260 1.96 4.98 -12.05
CA THR A 260 2.24 5.54 -10.72
C THR A 260 2.99 4.56 -9.84
N VAL A 261 3.70 5.08 -8.85
CA VAL A 261 4.36 4.30 -7.79
C VAL A 261 4.03 4.87 -6.42
N TYR A 262 4.30 4.08 -5.38
CA TYR A 262 4.18 4.50 -4.00
C TYR A 262 5.54 4.96 -3.47
N GLU A 263 5.61 6.22 -3.02
CA GLU A 263 6.76 6.81 -2.33
C GLU A 263 6.45 6.94 -0.82
N MET A 264 7.42 6.60 0.01
CA MET A 264 7.35 6.77 1.47
C MET A 264 8.70 7.22 1.99
N SER A 265 8.76 7.93 3.11
CA SER A 265 10.02 8.12 3.80
C SER A 265 10.31 6.92 4.71
N LEU A 266 11.59 6.56 4.86
CA LEU A 266 12.00 5.54 5.82
C LEU A 266 11.56 5.91 7.25
N LYS A 267 11.54 7.21 7.58
CA LYS A 267 11.03 7.73 8.85
C LYS A 267 9.58 7.32 9.11
N ASP A 268 8.73 7.39 8.09
CA ASP A 268 7.30 7.03 8.22
C ASP A 268 7.09 5.52 8.33
N ILE A 269 8.01 4.72 7.79
CA ILE A 269 8.00 3.27 7.95
C ILE A 269 8.41 2.87 9.38
N LEU A 270 9.42 3.56 9.94
CA LEU A 270 9.99 3.30 11.25
C LEU A 270 9.15 3.81 12.44
N SER A 271 8.18 4.69 12.21
CA SER A 271 7.32 5.25 13.27
C SER A 271 6.17 4.33 13.70
N ARG A 272 6.13 3.12 13.15
CA ARG A 272 5.23 2.02 13.51
C ARG A 272 5.72 1.28 14.75
#